data_AF-A0A847R0N7-F1
#
_entry.id   AF-A0A847R0N7-F1
#
_cell.length_a   1.000
_cell.length_b   1.000
_cell.length_c   1.000
_cell.angle_alpha   90.00
_cell.angle_beta   90.00
_cell.angle_gamma   90.00
#
_symmetry.space_group_name_H-M   'P 1'
#
loop_
_entity.id
_entity.type
_entity.pdbx_description
1 polymer ?
#
loop_
_entity_poly.entity_id
_entity_poly.type
_entity_poly.pdbx_seq_one_letter_code
_entity_poly.pdbx_strand_id
1 'polypeptide(L)'
;MPYFDQFMQQWKAYLTQQLSQCGLRYEVSDAGDVVDIKTNSLAYFAWLRTHSIELVGIDEARDGVAWVMLEKQLKILAEKAEKGTFDLVSKLHIEASQIQIDLNFSYDDEQHIVYVS
;
A
#
# COMPACT_ATOMS: atom_id res chain seq x y z
N MET A 1 -5.62 -10.96 13.05
CA MET A 1 -4.81 -9.81 12.59
C MET A 1 -5.76 -8.79 12.01
N PRO A 2 -5.77 -7.53 12.48
CA PRO A 2 -6.58 -6.45 11.91
C PRO A 2 -6.42 -6.35 10.39
N TYR A 3 -7.48 -5.98 9.66
CA TYR A 3 -7.42 -5.87 8.19
C TYR A 3 -6.39 -4.84 7.73
N PHE A 4 -6.19 -3.76 8.50
CA PHE A 4 -5.17 -2.77 8.17
C PHE A 4 -3.76 -3.38 8.13
N ASP A 5 -3.41 -4.23 9.11
CA ASP A 5 -2.11 -4.89 9.12
C ASP A 5 -1.99 -5.88 7.96
N GLN A 6 -3.05 -6.61 7.62
CA GLN A 6 -3.06 -7.51 6.46
C GLN A 6 -2.84 -6.73 5.16
N PHE A 7 -3.51 -5.60 5.00
CA PHE A 7 -3.39 -4.74 3.82
C PHE A 7 -2.01 -4.08 3.71
N MET A 8 -1.42 -3.71 4.84
CA MET A 8 -0.02 -3.27 4.90
C MET A 8 0.95 -4.35 4.46
N GLN A 9 0.71 -5.62 4.79
CA GLN A 9 1.53 -6.75 4.32
C GLN A 9 1.32 -7.02 2.83
N GLN A 10 0.10 -6.88 2.30
CA GLN A 10 -0.13 -6.97 0.85
C GLN A 10 0.60 -5.84 0.10
N TRP A 11 0.57 -4.62 0.63
CA TRP A 11 1.38 -3.51 0.09
C TRP A 11 2.88 -3.82 0.16
N LYS A 12 3.38 -4.37 1.29
CA LYS A 12 4.79 -4.78 1.42
C LYS A 12 5.19 -5.80 0.35
N ALA A 13 4.33 -6.79 0.07
CA ALA A 13 4.58 -7.79 -0.96
C ALA A 13 4.65 -7.15 -2.36
N TYR A 14 3.66 -6.31 -2.68
CA TYR A 14 3.64 -5.54 -3.93
C TYR A 14 4.90 -4.66 -4.07
N LEU A 15 5.21 -3.88 -3.03
CA LEU A 15 6.36 -2.97 -2.99
C LEU A 15 7.69 -3.71 -3.16
N THR A 16 7.85 -4.88 -2.54
CA THR A 16 9.04 -5.72 -2.68
C THR A 16 9.25 -6.13 -4.14
N GLN A 17 8.16 -6.52 -4.83
CA GLN A 17 8.20 -6.85 -6.25
C GLN A 17 8.57 -5.63 -7.11
N GLN A 18 7.96 -4.48 -6.85
CA GLN A 18 8.23 -3.25 -7.61
C GLN A 18 9.65 -2.75 -7.42
N LEU A 19 10.16 -2.72 -6.18
CA LEU A 19 11.56 -2.36 -5.91
C LEU A 19 12.51 -3.25 -6.68
N SER A 20 12.27 -4.56 -6.72
CA SER A 20 13.09 -5.48 -7.51
C SER A 20 13.07 -5.16 -9.00
N GLN A 21 11.95 -4.70 -9.56
CA GLN A 21 11.84 -4.28 -10.96
C GLN A 21 12.58 -2.97 -11.23
N CYS A 22 12.65 -2.08 -10.23
CA CYS A 22 13.44 -0.85 -10.25
C CYS A 22 14.94 -1.08 -10.02
N GLY A 23 15.39 -2.32 -9.77
CA GLY A 23 16.77 -2.64 -9.39
C GLY A 23 17.13 -2.26 -7.94
N LEU A 24 16.12 -1.95 -7.12
CA LEU A 24 16.24 -1.63 -5.70
C LEU A 24 15.96 -2.88 -4.85
N ARG A 25 16.35 -2.85 -3.57
CA ARG A 25 16.06 -3.92 -2.60
C ARG A 25 15.21 -3.36 -1.47
N TYR A 26 14.30 -4.19 -0.97
CA TYR A 26 13.56 -3.86 0.25
C TYR A 26 14.51 -3.96 1.45
N GLU A 27 14.61 -2.90 2.22
CA GLU A 27 15.46 -2.83 3.42
C GLU A 27 14.63 -3.06 4.69
N VAL A 28 15.16 -3.88 5.60
CA VAL A 28 14.55 -4.16 6.91
C VAL A 28 15.45 -3.58 7.99
N SER A 29 14.85 -2.92 8.98
CA SER A 29 15.56 -2.30 10.08
C SER A 29 15.00 -2.74 11.43
N ASP A 30 15.71 -2.42 12.51
CA ASP A 30 15.26 -2.68 13.88
C ASP A 30 14.11 -1.73 14.32
N ALA A 31 13.69 -0.79 13.47
CA ALA A 31 12.61 0.17 13.76
C ALA A 31 11.20 -0.41 13.60
N GLY A 32 11.09 -1.60 13.01
CA GLY A 32 9.85 -2.36 12.88
C GLY A 32 9.12 -2.17 11.55
N ASP A 33 8.22 -3.11 11.28
CA ASP A 33 7.64 -3.35 9.95
C ASP A 33 6.92 -2.13 9.35
N VAL A 34 6.17 -1.37 10.17
CA VAL A 34 5.45 -0.18 9.68
C VAL A 34 6.41 0.92 9.22
N VAL A 35 7.51 1.11 9.97
CA VAL A 35 8.54 2.10 9.62
C VAL A 35 9.27 1.67 8.36
N ASP A 36 9.63 0.40 8.26
CA ASP A 36 10.30 -0.16 7.08
C ASP A 36 9.41 -0.05 5.84
N ILE A 37 8.13 -0.41 5.93
CA ILE A 37 7.19 -0.26 4.82
C ILE A 37 7.14 1.19 4.35
N LYS A 38 7.02 2.15 5.27
CA LYS A 38 6.99 3.57 4.92
C LYS A 38 8.29 4.01 4.24
N THR A 39 9.45 3.69 4.81
CA THR A 39 10.75 4.09 4.27
C THR A 39 10.97 3.55 2.86
N ASN A 40 10.69 2.26 2.65
CA ASN A 40 10.79 1.63 1.34
C ASN A 40 9.76 2.18 0.34
N SER A 41 8.57 2.56 0.81
CA SER A 41 7.56 3.20 -0.05
C SER A 41 8.03 4.56 -0.55
N LEU A 42 8.61 5.37 0.34
CA LEU A 42 9.17 6.68 -0.03
C LEU A 42 10.34 6.54 -1.01
N ALA A 43 11.20 5.55 -0.82
CA ALA A 43 12.28 5.25 -1.78
C ALA A 43 11.73 4.86 -3.16
N TYR A 44 10.68 4.04 -3.20
CA TYR A 44 10.00 3.68 -4.44
C TYR A 44 9.34 4.89 -5.12
N PHE A 45 8.64 5.74 -4.37
CA PHE A 45 8.03 6.95 -4.91
C PHE A 45 9.06 7.94 -5.45
N ALA A 46 10.16 8.16 -4.72
CA ALA A 46 11.26 8.98 -5.22
C ALA A 46 11.86 8.41 -6.51
N TRP A 47 12.01 7.09 -6.60
CA TRP A 47 12.45 6.44 -7.84
C TRP A 47 11.48 6.69 -9.00
N LEU A 48 10.17 6.48 -8.79
CA LEU A 48 9.14 6.72 -9.81
C LEU A 48 9.13 8.18 -10.28
N ARG A 49 9.22 9.12 -9.34
CA ARG A 49 9.25 10.56 -9.63
C ARG A 49 10.48 10.96 -10.43
N THR A 50 11.65 10.41 -10.11
CA THR A 50 12.91 10.73 -10.81
C THR A 50 13.01 10.09 -12.20
N HIS A 51 12.23 9.04 -12.47
CA HIS A 51 12.27 8.29 -13.73
C HIS A 51 11.04 8.53 -14.62
N SER A 52 10.08 9.34 -14.18
CA SER A 52 8.91 9.75 -14.98
C SER A 52 9.14 11.09 -15.66
N ILE A 53 8.84 11.15 -16.96
CA ILE A 53 8.86 12.39 -17.75
C ILE A 53 7.68 13.30 -17.34
N GLU A 54 6.56 12.71 -16.92
CA GLU A 54 5.35 13.44 -16.52
C GLU A 54 5.51 14.15 -15.17
N LEU A 55 6.46 13.68 -14.35
CA LEU A 55 6.70 14.20 -13.00
C LEU A 55 7.89 15.17 -12.92
N VAL A 56 8.41 15.62 -14.07
CA VAL A 56 9.53 16.57 -14.12
C VAL A 56 9.17 17.85 -13.38
N GLY A 57 10.01 18.21 -12.40
CA GLY A 57 9.83 19.42 -11.59
C GLY A 57 8.89 19.26 -10.40
N ILE A 58 8.37 18.05 -10.13
CA ILE A 58 7.60 17.77 -8.91
C ILE A 58 8.55 17.65 -7.70
N ASP A 59 8.14 18.32 -6.63
CA ASP A 59 8.84 18.38 -5.34
C ASP A 59 8.86 17.02 -4.62
N GLU A 60 9.95 16.73 -3.91
CA GLU A 60 10.12 15.53 -3.07
C GLU A 60 9.08 15.44 -1.96
N ALA A 61 8.53 16.59 -1.52
CA ALA A 61 7.39 16.62 -0.61
C ALA A 61 6.18 15.82 -1.12
N ARG A 62 6.07 15.62 -2.45
CA ARG A 62 5.00 14.84 -3.07
C ARG A 62 5.07 13.35 -2.73
N ASP A 63 6.27 12.80 -2.52
CA ASP A 63 6.46 11.40 -2.12
C ASP A 63 5.77 11.14 -0.76
N GLY A 64 5.88 12.11 0.16
CA GLY A 64 5.20 12.09 1.45
C GLY A 64 3.68 12.16 1.34
N VAL A 65 3.16 12.95 0.39
CA VAL A 65 1.72 13.02 0.12
C VAL A 65 1.20 11.70 -0.44
N ALA A 66 1.92 11.08 -1.38
CA ALA A 66 1.57 9.78 -1.94
C ALA A 66 1.47 8.71 -0.85
N TRP A 67 2.43 8.68 0.08
CA TRP A 67 2.39 7.80 1.25
C TRP A 67 1.14 8.04 2.11
N VAL A 68 0.87 9.29 2.49
CA VAL A 68 -0.28 9.62 3.35
C VAL A 68 -1.61 9.24 2.67
N MET A 69 -1.72 9.44 1.36
CA MET A 69 -2.91 9.05 0.60
C MET A 69 -3.08 7.54 0.52
N LEU A 70 -2.00 6.79 0.28
CA LEU A 70 -2.02 5.33 0.29
C LEU A 70 -2.45 4.80 1.67
N GLU A 71 -1.80 5.25 2.74
CA GLU A 71 -2.11 4.81 4.09
C GLU A 71 -3.58 5.09 4.46
N LYS A 72 -4.09 6.27 4.06
CA LYS A 72 -5.50 6.64 4.25
C LYS A 72 -6.44 5.71 3.48
N GLN A 73 -6.13 5.36 2.24
CA GLN A 73 -6.92 4.41 1.45
C GLN A 73 -6.95 3.04 2.13
N LEU A 74 -5.80 2.53 2.60
CA LEU A 74 -5.71 1.25 3.30
C LEU A 74 -6.54 1.23 4.58
N LYS A 75 -6.51 2.31 5.37
CA LYS A 75 -7.35 2.44 6.58
C LYS A 75 -8.84 2.40 6.26
N ILE A 76 -9.27 3.18 5.26
CA ILE A 76 -10.68 3.22 4.83
C ILE A 76 -11.13 1.85 4.31
N LEU A 77 -10.30 1.17 3.52
CA LEU A 77 -10.60 -0.16 3.02
C LEU A 77 -10.65 -1.18 4.17
N ALA A 78 -9.76 -1.09 5.15
CA ALA A 78 -9.77 -1.97 6.32
C ALA A 78 -11.06 -1.83 7.12
N GLU A 79 -11.52 -0.60 7.38
CA GLU A 79 -12.81 -0.36 8.04
C GLU A 79 -13.99 -0.92 7.24
N LYS A 80 -13.94 -0.83 5.91
CA LYS A 80 -14.97 -1.43 5.04
C LYS A 80 -14.92 -2.96 5.09
N ALA A 81 -13.72 -3.54 5.05
CA ALA A 81 -13.50 -4.98 5.15
C ALA A 81 -14.00 -5.55 6.48
N GLU A 82 -13.75 -4.87 7.59
CA GLU A 82 -14.26 -5.28 8.92
C GLU A 82 -15.79 -5.37 8.93
N LYS A 83 -16.46 -4.31 8.46
CA LYS A 83 -17.92 -4.25 8.39
C LYS A 83 -18.49 -5.29 7.42
N GLY A 84 -17.90 -5.41 6.23
CA GLY A 84 -18.34 -6.35 5.20
C GLY A 84 -18.18 -7.82 5.63
N THR A 85 -17.06 -8.14 6.27
CA THR A 85 -16.79 -9.49 6.79
C THR A 85 -17.79 -9.88 7.87
N PHE A 86 -18.08 -8.97 8.81
CA PHE A 86 -19.10 -9.21 9.83
C PHE A 86 -20.48 -9.50 9.22
N ASP A 87 -20.88 -8.71 8.21
CA ASP A 87 -22.17 -8.90 7.52
C ASP A 87 -22.22 -10.24 6.77
N LEU A 88 -21.14 -10.64 6.09
CA LEU A 88 -21.05 -11.91 5.37
C LEU A 88 -21.08 -13.12 6.29
N VAL A 89 -20.32 -13.09 7.40
CA VAL A 89 -20.32 -14.14 8.43
C VAL A 89 -21.75 -14.37 8.96
N SER A 90 -22.45 -13.28 9.26
CA SER A 90 -23.83 -13.32 9.77
C SER A 90 -24.83 -13.89 8.75
N LYS A 91 -24.73 -13.49 7.48
CA LYS A 91 -25.68 -13.90 6.43
C LYS A 91 -25.42 -15.30 5.90
N LEU A 92 -24.15 -15.64 5.68
CA LEU A 92 -23.76 -16.88 5.00
C LEU A 92 -23.41 -18.01 5.97
N HIS A 93 -23.38 -17.73 7.29
CA HIS A 93 -23.01 -18.70 8.32
C HIS A 93 -21.63 -19.34 8.06
N ILE A 94 -20.69 -18.54 7.55
CA ILE A 94 -19.29 -18.92 7.32
C ILE A 94 -18.39 -18.34 8.40
N GLU A 95 -17.22 -18.90 8.58
CA GLU A 95 -16.20 -18.31 9.45
C GLU A 95 -15.47 -17.17 8.75
N ALA A 96 -15.07 -16.13 9.51
CA ALA A 96 -14.26 -15.04 8.99
C ALA A 96 -12.92 -15.51 8.39
N SER A 97 -12.39 -16.63 8.89
CA SER A 97 -11.18 -17.30 8.39
C SER A 97 -11.31 -17.78 6.94
N GLN A 98 -12.53 -17.95 6.44
CA GLN A 98 -12.83 -18.38 5.08
C GLN A 98 -12.97 -17.21 4.09
N ILE A 99 -12.89 -15.96 4.59
CA ILE A 99 -13.01 -14.74 3.78
C ILE A 99 -11.61 -14.20 3.51
N GLN A 100 -11.21 -14.21 2.24
CA GLN A 100 -9.98 -13.57 1.77
C GLN A 100 -10.33 -12.26 1.04
N ILE A 101 -9.57 -11.21 1.32
CA ILE A 101 -9.69 -9.91 0.65
C ILE A 101 -8.32 -9.55 0.09
N ASP A 102 -8.22 -9.49 -1.22
CA ASP A 102 -7.01 -9.16 -1.96
C ASP A 102 -7.13 -7.76 -2.54
N LEU A 103 -6.12 -6.93 -2.32
CA LEU A 103 -6.02 -5.57 -2.84
C LEU A 103 -5.23 -5.54 -4.14
N ASN A 104 -5.68 -4.71 -5.08
CA ASN A 104 -4.92 -4.37 -6.26
C ASN A 104 -4.33 -2.97 -6.12
N PHE A 105 -3.05 -2.82 -6.47
CA PHE A 105 -2.33 -1.56 -6.41
C PHE A 105 -1.98 -1.11 -7.82
N SER A 106 -2.27 0.16 -8.13
CA SER A 106 -1.89 0.79 -9.38
C SER A 106 -1.30 2.16 -9.11
N TYR A 107 -0.18 2.48 -9.74
CA TYR A 107 0.43 3.79 -9.66
C TYR A 107 -0.08 4.67 -10.81
N ASP A 108 -0.44 5.91 -10.50
CA ASP A 108 -0.78 6.96 -11.47
C ASP A 108 0.41 7.93 -11.56
N ASP A 109 1.04 7.94 -12.74
CA ASP A 109 2.22 8.71 -13.08
C ASP A 109 1.95 10.17 -13.39
N GLU A 110 0.71 10.57 -13.66
CA GLU A 110 0.32 11.98 -13.81
C GLU A 110 0.13 12.65 -12.44
N GLN A 111 -0.48 11.92 -11.50
CA GLN A 111 -0.88 12.47 -10.20
C GLN A 111 0.11 12.16 -9.06
N HIS A 112 1.05 11.23 -9.29
CA HIS A 112 1.97 10.70 -8.30
C HIS A 112 1.25 10.14 -7.07
N ILE A 113 0.32 9.21 -7.31
CA ILE A 113 -0.46 8.55 -6.25
C ILE A 113 -0.63 7.06 -6.56
N VAL A 114 -0.85 6.27 -5.51
CA VAL A 114 -1.22 4.85 -5.64
C VAL A 114 -2.72 4.73 -5.44
N TYR A 115 -3.43 4.19 -6.42
CA TYR A 115 -4.80 3.75 -6.30
C TYR A 115 -4.87 2.33 -5.76
N VAL A 116 -5.84 2.10 -4.87
CA VAL A 116 -6.10 0.78 -4.27
C VAL A 116 -7.55 0.37 -4.55
N SER A 117 -7.75 -0.82 -5.10
CA SER A 117 -9.07 -1.40 -5.38
C SER A 117 -9.27 -2.80 -4.81
#